data_AF-A0A8J7VK92-F1
#
_entry.id   AF-A0A8J7VK92-F1
#
_cell.length_a   1.000
_cell.length_b   1.000
_cell.length_c   1.000
_cell.angle_alpha   90.00
_cell.angle_beta   90.00
_cell.angle_gamma   90.00
#
_symmetry.space_group_name_H-M   'P 1'
#
loop_
_entity.id
_entity.type
_entity.pdbx_description
1 polymer ?
#
loop_
_entity_poly.entity_id
_entity_poly.type
_entity_poly.pdbx_seq_one_letter_code
_entity_poly.pdbx_strand_id
1 'polypeptide(L)'
;MRVSMLSAGLVAGLVGYGSTIALVLSAAAALGATPSQTASWVFTICIAKAIGTAFLSTYARVPMVLAWSTPGAALVAATAGISMNEAVGAFVVTGLLIALTGALKPLGRAVALIPDAIAAGMLAGVLLPFCLKASAAVQDLPKLLLPMVAVFLA
;
A
#
# COMPACT_ATOMS: atom_id res chain seq x y z
N MET A 1 -7.62 -18.93 22.29
CA MET A 1 -6.88 -17.70 21.90
C MET A 1 -6.92 -16.71 23.06
N ARG A 2 -5.80 -16.08 23.44
CA ARG A 2 -5.82 -14.99 24.43
C ARG A 2 -6.57 -13.79 23.82
N VAL A 3 -7.43 -13.13 24.59
CA VAL A 3 -8.20 -11.94 24.14
C VAL A 3 -7.27 -10.86 23.57
N SER A 4 -6.05 -10.74 24.11
CA SER A 4 -5.01 -9.84 23.61
C SER A 4 -4.60 -10.09 22.16
N MET A 5 -4.71 -11.32 21.64
CA MET A 5 -4.39 -11.61 20.23
C MET A 5 -5.50 -11.15 19.28
N LEU A 6 -6.76 -11.23 19.73
CA LEU A 6 -7.89 -10.73 18.96
C LEU A 6 -7.85 -9.20 18.89
N SER A 7 -7.60 -8.53 20.02
CA SER A 7 -7.51 -7.06 20.03
C SER A 7 -6.31 -6.57 19.22
N ALA A 8 -5.13 -7.19 19.37
CA ALA A 8 -3.96 -6.82 18.58
C ALA A 8 -4.18 -7.02 17.07
N GLY A 9 -4.79 -8.14 16.67
CA GLY A 9 -5.11 -8.41 15.27
C GLY A 9 -6.13 -7.43 14.69
N LEU A 10 -7.17 -7.09 15.46
CA LEU A 10 -8.18 -6.11 15.05
C LEU A 10 -7.58 -4.71 14.90
N VAL A 11 -6.79 -4.26 15.89
CA VAL A 11 -6.12 -2.95 15.84
C VAL A 11 -5.13 -2.90 14.67
N ALA A 12 -4.30 -3.93 14.49
CA ALA A 12 -3.38 -4.01 13.37
C ALA A 12 -4.10 -3.98 12.01
N GLY A 13 -5.24 -4.68 11.90
CA GLY A 13 -6.09 -4.67 10.71
C GLY A 13 -6.71 -3.30 10.43
N LEU A 14 -7.33 -2.68 11.43
CA LEU A 14 -8.00 -1.38 11.29
C LEU A 14 -7.01 -0.27 10.98
N VAL A 15 -5.92 -0.17 11.74
CA VAL A 15 -4.88 0.86 11.53
C VAL A 15 -4.16 0.63 10.20
N GLY A 16 -3.83 -0.62 9.90
CA GLY A 16 -3.14 -1.00 8.66
C GLY A 16 -3.99 -0.79 7.40
N TYR A 17 -5.31 -0.96 7.49
CA TYR A 17 -6.22 -0.74 6.37
C TYR A 17 -6.56 0.74 6.21
N GLY A 18 -6.88 1.43 7.32
CA GLY A 18 -7.28 2.84 7.32
C GLY A 18 -6.19 3.78 6.78
N SER A 19 -4.92 3.43 6.98
CA SER A 19 -3.78 4.25 6.52
C SER A 19 -3.55 4.19 5.01
N THR A 20 -3.72 3.03 4.37
CA THR A 20 -3.29 2.83 2.96
C THR A 20 -4.42 2.77 1.96
N ILE A 21 -5.66 2.54 2.38
CA ILE A 21 -6.80 2.39 1.45
C ILE A 21 -7.05 3.67 0.64
N ALA A 22 -6.81 4.85 1.22
CA ALA A 22 -6.98 6.13 0.55
C ALA A 22 -6.09 6.27 -0.71
N LEU A 23 -4.89 5.68 -0.69
CA LEU A 23 -3.98 5.67 -1.85
C LEU A 23 -4.50 4.77 -2.97
N VAL A 24 -5.08 3.61 -2.63
CA VAL A 24 -5.69 2.70 -3.61
C VAL A 24 -6.90 3.36 -4.26
N LEU A 25 -7.74 4.04 -3.47
CA LEU A 25 -8.88 4.80 -3.99
C LEU A 25 -8.44 5.96 -4.89
N SER A 26 -7.37 6.67 -4.49
CA SER A 26 -6.78 7.73 -5.33
C SER A 26 -6.23 7.17 -6.64
N ALA A 27 -5.62 5.99 -6.61
CA ALA A 27 -5.11 5.31 -7.81
C ALA A 27 -6.25 4.87 -8.73
N ALA A 28 -7.30 4.30 -8.16
CA ALA A 28 -8.49 3.92 -8.91
C ALA A 28 -9.15 5.15 -9.58
N ALA A 29 -9.24 6.27 -8.87
CA ALA A 29 -9.73 7.52 -9.43
C ALA A 29 -8.85 8.04 -10.59
N ALA A 30 -7.52 7.99 -10.44
CA ALA A 30 -6.58 8.41 -11.49
C ALA A 30 -6.69 7.56 -12.77
N LEU A 31 -7.06 6.28 -12.64
CA LEU A 31 -7.28 5.35 -13.76
C LEU A 31 -8.69 5.41 -14.36
N GLY A 32 -9.59 6.24 -13.82
CA GLY A 32 -11.00 6.30 -14.23
C GLY A 32 -11.78 5.02 -13.90
N ALA A 33 -11.42 4.33 -12.82
CA ALA A 33 -12.05 3.09 -12.40
C ALA A 33 -13.55 3.26 -12.14
N THR A 34 -14.36 2.31 -12.61
CA THR A 34 -15.76 2.26 -12.20
C THR A 34 -15.89 1.86 -10.72
N PRO A 35 -17.01 2.18 -10.05
CA PRO A 35 -17.23 1.72 -8.67
C PRO A 35 -17.13 0.20 -8.51
N SER A 36 -17.57 -0.58 -9.50
CA SER A 36 -17.47 -2.03 -9.50
C SER A 36 -16.02 -2.52 -9.62
N GLN A 37 -15.19 -1.86 -10.44
CA GLN A 37 -13.76 -2.16 -10.54
C GLN A 37 -13.01 -1.83 -9.27
N THR A 38 -13.27 -0.67 -8.65
CA THR A 38 -12.67 -0.27 -7.38
C THR A 38 -13.03 -1.26 -6.27
N ALA A 39 -14.31 -1.64 -6.16
CA ALA A 39 -14.77 -2.63 -5.19
C ALA A 39 -14.09 -4.00 -5.41
N SER A 40 -13.99 -4.44 -6.67
CA SER A 40 -13.32 -5.69 -7.03
C SER A 40 -11.82 -5.68 -6.70
N TRP A 41 -11.14 -4.56 -6.97
CA TRP A 41 -9.73 -4.40 -6.66
C TRP A 41 -9.46 -4.49 -5.16
N VAL A 42 -10.22 -3.72 -4.36
CA VAL A 42 -10.13 -3.73 -2.90
C VAL A 42 -10.45 -5.11 -2.32
N PHE A 43 -11.52 -5.74 -2.78
CA PHE A 43 -11.90 -7.09 -2.36
C PHE A 43 -10.80 -8.11 -2.64
N THR A 44 -10.26 -8.10 -3.86
CA THR A 44 -9.20 -9.02 -4.28
C THR A 44 -7.93 -8.83 -3.45
N ILE A 45 -7.51 -7.59 -3.17
CA ILE A 45 -6.36 -7.31 -2.29
C ILE A 45 -6.60 -7.88 -0.90
N CYS A 46 -7.75 -7.62 -0.29
CA CYS A 46 -8.07 -8.07 1.06
C CYS A 46 -8.02 -9.61 1.17
N ILE A 47 -8.67 -10.30 0.24
CA ILE A 47 -8.71 -11.76 0.21
C ILE A 47 -7.32 -12.34 -0.07
N ALA A 48 -6.59 -11.81 -1.07
CA ALA A 48 -5.25 -12.28 -1.40
C ALA A 48 -4.29 -12.13 -0.22
N LYS A 49 -4.35 -10.99 0.49
CA LYS A 49 -3.54 -10.76 1.69
C LYS A 49 -3.93 -11.68 2.84
N ALA A 50 -5.22 -11.89 3.10
CA ALA A 50 -5.69 -12.76 4.16
C ALA A 50 -5.23 -14.21 3.93
N ILE A 51 -5.45 -14.73 2.72
CA ILE A 51 -5.04 -16.07 2.33
C ILE A 51 -3.51 -16.19 2.35
N GLY A 52 -2.80 -15.27 1.72
CA GLY A 52 -1.34 -15.35 1.60
C GLY A 52 -0.61 -15.19 2.93
N THR A 53 -1.09 -14.31 3.81
CA THR A 53 -0.58 -14.15 5.19
C THR A 53 -0.82 -15.43 5.99
N ALA A 54 -2.02 -16.02 5.92
CA ALA A 54 -2.33 -17.26 6.63
C ALA A 54 -1.47 -18.43 6.11
N PHE A 55 -1.35 -18.57 4.79
CA PHE A 55 -0.54 -19.59 4.14
C PHE A 55 0.94 -19.47 4.50
N LEU A 56 1.54 -18.29 4.34
CA LEU A 56 2.95 -18.08 4.67
C LEU A 56 3.23 -18.23 6.16
N SER A 57 2.33 -17.78 7.02
CA SER A 57 2.51 -17.92 8.47
C SER A 57 2.47 -19.37 8.93
N THR A 58 1.59 -20.18 8.33
CA THR A 58 1.49 -21.62 8.63
C THR A 58 2.66 -22.40 8.05
N TYR A 59 3.07 -22.08 6.82
CA TYR A 59 4.21 -22.72 6.15
C TYR A 59 5.54 -22.40 6.84
N ALA A 60 5.83 -21.13 7.11
CA ALA A 60 7.08 -20.68 7.73
C ALA A 60 7.09 -20.85 9.26
N ARG A 61 5.94 -21.20 9.86
CA ARG A 61 5.74 -21.29 11.33
C ARG A 61 6.16 -20.04 12.09
N VAL A 62 6.08 -18.87 11.44
CA VAL A 62 6.34 -17.55 12.01
C VAL A 62 5.24 -16.59 11.55
N PRO A 63 4.81 -15.62 12.38
CA PRO A 63 3.74 -14.69 12.01
C PRO A 63 4.22 -13.75 10.89
N MET A 64 3.88 -14.10 9.65
CA MET A 64 4.26 -13.34 8.45
C MET A 64 3.08 -12.49 7.98
N VAL A 65 3.34 -11.22 7.68
CA VAL A 65 2.33 -10.31 7.13
C VAL A 65 2.72 -9.93 5.70
N LEU A 66 1.81 -10.16 4.76
CA LEU A 66 2.01 -9.65 3.40
C LEU A 66 1.86 -8.13 3.38
N ALA A 67 2.92 -7.46 2.91
CA ALA A 67 2.95 -6.01 2.79
C ALA A 67 1.99 -5.51 1.69
N TRP A 68 1.57 -4.26 1.83
CA TRP A 68 0.90 -3.52 0.75
C TRP A 68 1.96 -2.96 -0.21
N SER A 69 1.58 -2.78 -1.49
CA SER A 69 2.36 -1.94 -2.40
C SER A 69 1.95 -0.47 -2.25
N THR A 70 2.15 0.11 -1.07
CA THR A 70 1.82 1.51 -0.77
C THR A 70 2.49 2.49 -1.75
N PRO A 71 3.82 2.42 -1.98
CA PRO A 71 4.46 3.26 -2.99
C PRO A 71 3.98 2.96 -4.42
N GLY A 72 3.59 1.72 -4.74
CA GLY A 72 3.02 1.40 -6.05
C GLY A 72 1.66 2.06 -6.29
N ALA A 73 0.76 2.02 -5.31
CA ALA A 73 -0.53 2.72 -5.39
C ALA A 73 -0.34 4.23 -5.48
N ALA A 74 0.57 4.80 -4.68
CA ALA A 74 0.91 6.21 -4.73
C ALA A 74 1.46 6.63 -6.10
N LEU A 75 2.35 5.83 -6.70
CA LEU A 75 2.90 6.08 -8.03
C LEU A 75 1.77 6.10 -9.09
N VAL A 76 0.88 5.11 -9.09
CA VAL A 76 -0.24 5.05 -10.04
C VAL A 76 -1.19 6.24 -9.87
N ALA A 77 -1.49 6.59 -8.63
CA ALA A 77 -2.29 7.78 -8.33
C ALA A 77 -1.64 9.11 -8.77
N ALA A 78 -0.33 9.12 -9.02
CA ALA A 78 0.40 10.26 -9.57
C ALA A 78 0.59 10.19 -11.10
N THR A 79 0.27 9.07 -11.75
CA THR A 79 0.33 8.92 -13.21
C THR A 79 -0.93 9.44 -13.89
N ALA A 80 -0.82 9.82 -15.16
CA ALA A 80 -1.93 10.29 -15.99
C ALA A 80 -1.86 9.66 -17.39
N GLY A 81 -3.02 9.52 -18.05
CA GLY A 81 -3.11 9.03 -19.42
C GLY A 81 -2.98 7.52 -19.59
N ILE A 82 -3.08 6.74 -18.50
CA ILE A 82 -3.03 5.28 -18.52
C ILE A 82 -4.44 4.74 -18.27
N SER A 83 -4.88 3.78 -19.07
CA SER A 83 -6.17 3.10 -18.86
C SER A 83 -6.09 2.05 -17.74
N MET A 84 -7.24 1.72 -17.16
CA MET A 84 -7.34 0.63 -16.17
C MET A 84 -6.72 -0.69 -16.69
N ASN A 85 -6.91 -1.02 -17.97
CA ASN A 85 -6.40 -2.28 -18.54
C ASN A 85 -4.86 -2.29 -18.61
N GLU A 86 -4.25 -1.18 -19.01
CA GLU A 86 -2.80 -1.02 -19.04
C GLU A 86 -2.22 -1.07 -17.63
N ALA A 87 -2.90 -0.42 -16.66
CA ALA A 87 -2.49 -0.47 -15.27
C ALA A 87 -2.54 -1.90 -14.70
N VAL A 88 -3.60 -2.67 -14.99
CA VAL A 88 -3.69 -4.09 -14.60
C VAL A 88 -2.55 -4.89 -15.21
N GLY A 89 -2.26 -4.71 -16.50
CA GLY A 89 -1.12 -5.36 -17.17
C GLY A 89 0.21 -5.02 -16.51
N ALA A 90 0.46 -3.74 -16.24
CA ALA A 90 1.65 -3.27 -15.55
C ALA A 90 1.76 -3.85 -14.13
N PHE A 91 0.66 -3.94 -13.38
CA PHE A 91 0.64 -4.56 -12.05
C PHE A 91 0.98 -6.05 -12.08
N VAL A 92 0.41 -6.80 -13.02
CA VAL A 92 0.69 -8.24 -13.17
C VAL A 92 2.16 -8.46 -13.54
N VAL A 93 2.67 -7.72 -14.53
CA VAL A 93 4.08 -7.80 -14.93
C VAL A 93 5.00 -7.42 -13.78
N THR A 94 4.73 -6.31 -13.09
CA THR A 94 5.52 -5.88 -11.93
C THR A 94 5.49 -6.92 -10.80
N GLY A 95 4.31 -7.50 -10.52
CA GLY A 95 4.16 -8.55 -9.52
C GLY A 95 4.96 -9.81 -9.87
N LEU A 96 4.97 -10.21 -11.15
CA LEU A 96 5.81 -11.31 -11.63
C LEU A 96 7.30 -11.01 -11.47
N LEU A 97 7.74 -9.79 -11.82
CA LEU A 97 9.13 -9.36 -11.65
C LEU A 97 9.54 -9.36 -10.17
N ILE A 98 8.67 -8.89 -9.27
CA ILE A 98 8.92 -8.95 -7.81
C ILE A 98 8.97 -10.40 -7.32
N ALA A 99 8.08 -11.28 -7.80
CA ALA A 99 8.14 -12.70 -7.45
C ALA A 99 9.45 -13.34 -7.93
N LEU A 100 9.94 -12.95 -9.11
CA LEU A 100 11.22 -13.41 -9.65
C LEU A 100 12.41 -12.92 -8.82
N THR A 101 12.37 -11.72 -8.23
CA THR A 101 13.46 -11.26 -7.34
C THR A 101 13.58 -12.11 -6.09
N GLY A 102 12.45 -12.59 -5.56
CA GLY A 102 12.42 -13.54 -4.43
C GLY A 102 12.83 -14.97 -4.81
N ALA A 103 12.45 -15.43 -6.00
CA ALA A 103 12.79 -16.79 -6.47
C ALA A 103 14.25 -16.92 -6.93
N LEU A 104 14.83 -15.87 -7.52
CA LEU A 104 16.17 -15.86 -8.07
C LEU A 104 17.17 -15.25 -7.06
N LYS A 105 17.95 -16.14 -6.41
CA LYS A 105 19.02 -15.75 -5.47
C LYS A 105 19.95 -14.61 -5.94
N PRO A 106 20.45 -14.56 -7.19
CA PRO A 106 21.33 -13.46 -7.60
C PRO A 106 20.59 -12.12 -7.66
N LEU A 107 19.31 -12.11 -8.08
CA LEU A 107 18.50 -10.91 -8.16
C LEU A 107 18.14 -10.39 -6.76
N GLY A 108 17.78 -11.30 -5.85
CA GLY A 108 17.57 -10.96 -4.44
C GLY A 108 18.82 -10.36 -3.78
N ARG A 109 20.03 -10.89 -4.09
CA ARG A 109 21.30 -10.30 -3.63
C ARG A 109 21.53 -8.90 -4.21
N ALA A 110 21.22 -8.69 -5.49
CA ALA A 110 21.36 -7.37 -6.11
C ALA A 110 20.42 -6.34 -5.46
N VAL A 111 19.17 -6.71 -5.19
CA VAL A 111 18.23 -5.84 -4.47
C VAL A 111 18.71 -5.55 -3.05
N ALA A 112 19.29 -6.53 -2.36
CA ALA A 112 19.84 -6.37 -1.01
C ALA A 112 21.09 -5.46 -0.96
N LEU A 113 21.71 -5.13 -2.10
CA LEU A 113 22.83 -4.19 -2.18
C LEU A 113 22.36 -2.72 -2.30
N ILE A 114 21.07 -2.46 -2.51
CA ILE A 114 20.54 -1.10 -2.59
C ILE A 114 20.71 -0.45 -1.20
N PRO A 115 21.44 0.67 -1.08
CA PRO A 115 21.60 1.34 0.20
C PRO A 115 20.26 1.85 0.75
N ASP A 116 20.04 1.70 2.06
CA ASP A 116 18.80 2.13 2.73
C ASP A 116 18.46 3.61 2.47
N ALA A 117 19.48 4.47 2.38
CA ALA A 117 19.30 5.89 2.06
C ALA A 117 18.67 6.12 0.67
N ILE A 118 19.03 5.30 -0.31
CA ILE A 118 18.46 5.38 -1.67
C ILE A 118 17.03 4.86 -1.66
N ALA A 119 16.78 3.73 -1.00
CA ALA A 119 15.43 3.17 -0.86
C ALA A 119 14.48 4.13 -0.14
N ALA A 120 14.94 4.74 0.95
CA ALA A 120 14.21 5.77 1.69
C ALA A 120 13.96 7.02 0.84
N GLY A 121 14.96 7.47 0.07
CA GLY A 121 14.83 8.59 -0.87
C GLY A 121 13.80 8.32 -1.97
N MET A 122 13.78 7.11 -2.54
CA MET A 122 12.76 6.70 -3.51
C MET A 122 11.35 6.73 -2.91
N LEU A 123 11.18 6.18 -1.70
CA LEU A 123 9.89 6.20 -1.00
C LEU A 123 9.44 7.62 -0.67
N ALA A 124 10.36 8.48 -0.20
CA ALA A 124 10.08 9.88 0.05
C ALA A 124 9.64 10.60 -1.23
N GLY A 125 10.34 10.39 -2.35
CA GLY A 125 10.01 11.00 -3.65
C GLY A 125 8.61 10.63 -4.14
N VAL A 126 8.21 9.37 -4.00
CA VAL A 126 6.88 8.90 -4.41
C VAL A 126 5.76 9.42 -3.49
N LEU A 127 6.03 9.57 -2.20
CA LEU A 127 5.02 10.01 -1.22
C LEU A 127 4.93 11.54 -1.06
N LEU A 128 5.98 12.28 -1.40
CA LEU A 128 6.03 13.74 -1.24
C LEU A 128 4.81 14.47 -1.86
N PRO A 129 4.34 14.15 -3.09
CA PRO A 129 3.16 14.79 -3.65
C PRO A 129 1.89 14.60 -2.81
N PHE A 130 1.75 13.47 -2.13
CA PHE A 130 0.61 13.21 -1.24
C PHE A 130 0.70 14.04 0.04
N CYS A 131 1.89 14.14 0.63
CA CYS A 131 2.14 14.99 1.78
C CYS A 131 1.86 16.47 1.48
N LEU A 132 2.28 16.95 0.30
CA LEU A 132 2.03 18.33 -0.14
C LEU A 132 0.55 18.60 -0.44
N LYS A 133 -0.19 17.60 -0.97
CA LYS A 133 -1.65 17.73 -1.15
C LYS A 133 -2.39 17.80 0.19
N ALA A 134 -1.90 17.08 1.21
CA ALA A 134 -2.51 17.10 2.53
C ALA A 134 -2.44 18.49 3.19
N SER A 135 -1.34 19.22 3.02
CA SER A 135 -1.21 20.59 3.56
C SER A 135 -2.15 21.57 2.86
N ALA A 136 -2.34 21.43 1.55
CA ALA A 136 -3.31 22.23 0.80
C ALA A 136 -4.76 21.95 1.27
N ALA A 137 -5.10 20.68 1.53
CA ALA A 137 -6.43 20.27 1.98
C ALA A 137 -6.84 20.88 3.34
N VAL A 138 -5.89 21.32 4.17
CA VAL A 138 -6.18 22.03 5.44
C VAL A 138 -6.93 23.32 5.19
N GLN A 139 -6.71 23.98 4.04
CA GLN A 139 -7.41 25.21 3.67
C GLN A 139 -8.90 24.95 3.40
N ASP A 140 -9.22 23.78 2.81
CA ASP A 140 -10.59 23.41 2.46
C ASP A 140 -11.37 22.85 3.67
N LEU A 141 -10.70 22.09 4.54
CA LEU A 141 -11.34 21.38 5.67
C LEU A 141 -10.65 21.66 7.03
N PRO A 142 -10.50 22.94 7.44
CA PRO A 142 -9.70 23.31 8.60
C PRO A 142 -10.25 22.75 9.91
N LYS A 143 -11.59 22.72 10.07
CA LYS A 143 -12.26 22.23 11.29
C LYS A 143 -12.04 20.72 11.53
N LEU A 144 -11.75 19.96 10.47
CA LEU A 144 -11.51 18.52 10.56
C LEU A 144 -10.01 18.22 10.69
N LEU A 145 -9.19 18.87 9.87
CA LEU A 145 -7.76 18.53 9.76
C LEU A 145 -6.91 19.15 10.89
N LEU A 146 -7.21 20.37 11.34
CA LEU A 146 -6.45 21.00 12.44
C LEU A 146 -6.49 20.22 13.76
N PRO A 147 -7.64 19.72 14.25
CA PRO A 147 -7.65 18.90 15.47
C PRO A 147 -6.93 17.57 15.28
N MET A 148 -6.97 16.96 14.09
CA MET A 148 -6.19 15.75 13.79
C MET A 148 -4.68 16.01 13.90
N VAL A 149 -4.20 17.13 13.36
CA VAL A 149 -2.79 17.56 13.47
C VAL A 149 -2.43 17.88 14.92
N ALA A 150 -3.29 18.59 15.65
CA ALA A 150 -3.05 18.94 17.05
C ALA A 150 -2.92 17.69 17.93
N VAL A 151 -3.77 16.69 17.73
CA VAL A 151 -3.68 15.40 18.43
C VAL A 151 -2.44 14.61 18.02
N PHE A 152 -2.00 14.70 16.77
CA PHE A 152 -0.78 14.03 16.30
C PHE A 152 0.50 14.62 16.90
N LEU A 153 0.52 15.93 17.15
CA LEU A 153 1.68 16.65 17.71
C LEU A 153 1.73 16.66 19.25
N ALA A 154 0.60 16.35 19.91
CA ALA A 154 0.49 16.27 21.37
C ALA A 154 1.08 14.95 21.90
#